data_AF-A0A524R2A9-F1
#
_entry.id   AF-A0A524R2A9-F1
#
_cell.length_a   1.000
_cell.length_b   1.000
_cell.length_c   1.000
_cell.angle_alpha   90.00
_cell.angle_beta   90.00
_cell.angle_gamma   90.00
#
_symmetry.space_group_name_H-M   'P 1'
#
loop_
_entity.id
_entity.type
_entity.pdbx_description
1 polymer ?
#
loop_
_entity_poly.entity_id
_entity_poly.type
_entity_poly.pdbx_seq_one_letter_code
_entity_poly.pdbx_strand_id
1 'polypeptide(L)'
;MLISVFKPSRLLIVPFVLTSIATPLRAQSMSGDTHPAASALEMLWSGMTGYITQVAEETPEGDYAWRPTEGVRSIGELIGHVAGAQYLMCAAAFGDPPREEDAVERSATTKAALVEALKASTEYCARAYRQSDEALRGETELFGQKGTWYYALGMNATHNGEHYGNL
;
A
#
# COMPACT_ATOMS: atom_id res chain seq x y z
N MET A 1 65.02 59.64 -34.29
CA MET A 1 64.58 60.85 -33.56
C MET A 1 63.08 60.99 -33.75
N LEU A 2 62.34 61.26 -32.66
CA LEU A 2 60.89 61.52 -32.56
C LEU A 2 59.98 60.27 -32.62
N ILE A 3 59.66 59.63 -31.48
CA ILE A 3 58.76 60.01 -30.37
C ILE A 3 57.34 59.45 -30.59
N SER A 4 57.02 58.47 -29.75
CA SER A 4 55.71 57.91 -29.44
C SER A 4 54.75 58.99 -28.93
N VAL A 5 53.50 58.98 -29.40
CA VAL A 5 52.37 59.64 -28.72
C VAL A 5 51.24 58.63 -28.60
N PHE A 6 51.18 57.99 -27.44
CA PHE A 6 50.08 57.16 -26.97
C PHE A 6 48.88 58.08 -26.64
N LYS A 7 47.70 57.78 -27.19
CA LYS A 7 46.43 58.41 -26.80
C LYS A 7 45.71 57.46 -25.83
N PRO A 8 45.29 57.91 -24.63
CA PRO A 8 44.59 57.03 -23.69
C PRO A 8 43.13 56.92 -24.12
N SER A 9 42.69 55.71 -24.46
CA SER A 9 41.26 55.42 -24.59
C SER A 9 40.75 54.92 -23.23
N ARG A 10 39.78 55.66 -22.69
CA ARG A 10 39.16 55.38 -21.39
C ARG A 10 38.37 54.07 -21.49
N LEU A 11 38.87 53.02 -20.83
CA LEU A 11 38.11 51.79 -20.61
C LEU A 11 37.05 52.08 -19.53
N LEU A 12 35.79 52.15 -19.95
CA LEU A 12 34.64 52.13 -19.05
C LEU A 12 34.47 50.70 -18.51
N ILE A 13 34.83 50.49 -17.24
CA ILE A 13 34.55 49.25 -16.52
C ILE A 13 33.11 49.33 -16.02
N VAL A 14 32.21 48.59 -16.67
CA VAL A 14 30.85 48.35 -16.17
C VAL A 14 30.92 47.16 -15.20
N PRO A 15 30.54 47.29 -13.92
CA PRO A 15 30.49 46.16 -13.02
C PRO A 15 29.30 45.28 -13.41
N PHE A 16 29.59 44.07 -13.88
CA PHE A 16 28.59 43.03 -14.10
C PHE A 16 28.11 42.55 -12.72
N VAL A 17 26.97 43.05 -12.27
CA VAL A 17 26.31 42.58 -11.04
C VAL A 17 25.79 41.17 -11.34
N LEU A 18 26.52 40.14 -10.86
CA LEU A 18 26.00 38.77 -10.79
C LEU A 18 24.86 38.75 -9.76
N THR A 19 23.62 38.82 -10.24
CA THR A 19 22.44 38.46 -9.45
C THR A 19 22.41 36.94 -9.30
N SER A 20 22.87 36.45 -8.16
CA SER A 20 22.76 35.06 -7.73
C SER A 20 21.28 34.68 -7.59
N ILE A 21 20.72 33.99 -8.59
CA ILE A 21 19.42 33.33 -8.47
C ILE A 21 19.64 32.13 -7.53
N ALA A 22 19.35 32.32 -6.24
CA ALA A 22 19.25 31.21 -5.30
C ALA A 22 17.98 30.42 -5.65
N THR A 23 18.10 29.44 -6.55
CA THR A 23 17.07 28.42 -6.73
C THR A 23 16.90 27.65 -5.41
N PRO A 24 15.70 27.56 -4.82
CA PRO A 24 15.48 26.66 -3.71
C PRO A 24 15.54 25.22 -4.23
N LEU A 25 16.75 24.63 -4.24
CA LEU A 25 17.01 23.22 -4.52
C LEU A 25 16.58 22.34 -3.34
N ARG A 26 15.38 22.57 -2.80
CA ARG A 26 14.80 21.83 -1.67
C ARG A 26 13.56 21.03 -2.06
N ALA A 27 13.16 21.05 -3.33
CA ALA A 27 11.98 20.32 -3.82
C ALA A 27 12.29 18.94 -4.43
N GLN A 28 13.56 18.54 -4.56
CA GLN A 28 13.95 17.29 -5.24
C GLN A 28 14.37 16.14 -4.30
N SER A 29 14.04 16.21 -3.01
CA SER A 29 14.23 15.08 -2.10
C SER A 29 12.89 14.49 -1.68
N MET A 30 12.14 13.98 -2.65
CA MET A 30 11.30 12.79 -2.43
C MET A 30 11.99 11.62 -3.14
N SER A 31 13.15 11.24 -2.62
CA SER A 31 13.70 9.90 -2.87
C SER A 31 12.91 8.93 -1.99
N GLY A 32 11.64 8.73 -2.31
CA GLY A 32 10.72 7.83 -1.61
C GLY A 32 10.10 6.90 -2.64
N ASP A 33 10.44 5.62 -2.51
CA ASP A 33 9.96 4.45 -3.24
C ASP A 33 9.83 4.55 -4.76
N THR A 34 10.65 3.75 -5.44
CA THR A 34 10.66 3.60 -6.91
C THR A 34 9.41 2.94 -7.49
N HIS A 35 8.33 2.80 -6.71
CA HIS A 35 7.13 2.00 -7.01
C HIS A 35 5.82 2.74 -6.65
N PRO A 36 5.56 3.93 -7.26
CA PRO A 36 4.45 4.80 -6.87
C PRO A 36 3.08 4.12 -6.91
N ALA A 37 2.85 3.19 -7.84
CA ALA A 37 1.56 2.51 -7.92
C ALA A 37 1.41 1.42 -6.85
N ALA A 38 2.45 0.65 -6.56
CA ALA A 38 2.45 -0.31 -5.45
C ALA A 38 2.25 0.40 -4.10
N SER A 39 2.99 1.48 -3.85
CA SER A 39 2.87 2.29 -2.61
C SER A 39 1.49 2.90 -2.44
N ALA A 40 0.84 3.35 -3.53
CA ALA A 40 -0.51 3.89 -3.46
C ALA A 40 -1.54 2.83 -3.02
N LEU A 41 -1.42 1.60 -3.54
CA LEU A 41 -2.27 0.48 -3.12
C LEU A 41 -1.98 0.05 -1.68
N GLU A 42 -0.71 0.02 -1.28
CA GLU A 42 -0.30 -0.28 0.09
C GLU A 42 -0.93 0.70 1.08
N MET A 43 -0.91 2.01 0.77
CA MET A 43 -1.50 3.04 1.62
C MET A 43 -3.01 2.83 1.84
N LEU A 44 -3.75 2.50 0.78
CA LEU A 44 -5.19 2.25 0.87
C LEU A 44 -5.50 0.98 1.65
N TRP A 45 -4.78 -0.11 1.34
CA TRP A 45 -4.97 -1.40 1.98
C TRP A 45 -4.57 -1.38 3.47
N SER A 46 -3.40 -0.84 3.79
CA SER A 46 -2.87 -0.83 5.16
C SER A 46 -3.74 0.01 6.10
N GLY A 47 -4.32 1.12 5.62
CA GLY A 47 -5.28 1.91 6.38
C GLY A 47 -6.51 1.09 6.78
N MET A 48 -7.17 0.44 5.81
CA MET A 48 -8.35 -0.39 6.07
C MET A 48 -8.04 -1.59 6.98
N THR A 49 -6.92 -2.26 6.72
CA THR A 49 -6.49 -3.42 7.52
C THR A 49 -6.16 -3.02 8.95
N GLY A 50 -5.60 -1.83 9.16
CA GLY A 50 -5.38 -1.25 10.49
C GLY A 50 -6.68 -1.05 11.25
N TYR A 51 -7.72 -0.50 10.61
CA TYR A 51 -9.04 -0.33 11.24
C TYR A 51 -9.69 -1.68 11.59
N ILE A 52 -9.65 -2.66 10.68
CA ILE A 52 -10.17 -4.01 10.95
C ILE A 52 -9.43 -4.66 12.11
N THR A 53 -8.10 -4.51 12.16
CA THR A 53 -7.28 -5.05 13.27
C THR A 53 -7.68 -4.40 14.59
N GLN A 54 -7.90 -3.08 14.61
CA GLN A 54 -8.36 -2.38 15.79
C GLN A 54 -9.74 -2.88 16.26
N VAL A 55 -10.70 -3.02 15.34
CA VAL A 55 -12.02 -3.60 15.67
C VAL A 55 -11.85 -4.99 16.27
N ALA A 56 -11.07 -5.86 15.63
CA ALA A 56 -10.82 -7.20 16.14
C ALA A 56 -10.23 -7.18 17.57
N GLU A 57 -9.26 -6.32 17.84
CA GLU A 57 -8.64 -6.22 19.17
C GLU A 57 -9.58 -5.63 20.23
N GLU A 58 -10.38 -4.63 19.88
CA GLU A 58 -11.21 -3.87 20.82
C GLU A 58 -12.59 -4.51 21.08
N THR A 59 -13.16 -5.26 20.13
CA THR A 59 -14.45 -5.95 20.33
C THR A 59 -14.37 -6.94 21.49
N PRO A 60 -15.24 -6.87 22.51
CA PRO A 60 -15.27 -7.83 23.59
C PRO A 60 -15.43 -9.28 23.09
N GLU A 61 -14.79 -10.24 23.75
CA GLU A 61 -14.83 -11.64 23.29
C GLU A 61 -16.26 -12.20 23.19
N GLY A 62 -17.15 -11.81 24.11
CA GLY A 62 -18.56 -12.21 24.07
C GLY A 62 -19.33 -11.71 22.85
N ASP A 63 -18.85 -10.64 22.21
CA ASP A 63 -19.51 -10.01 21.06
C ASP A 63 -19.03 -10.59 19.72
N TYR A 64 -17.99 -11.43 19.70
CA TYR A 64 -17.53 -12.09 18.46
C TYR A 64 -18.59 -13.01 17.82
N ALA A 65 -19.55 -13.49 18.61
CA ALA A 65 -20.67 -14.29 18.16
C ALA A 65 -21.87 -13.44 17.67
N TRP A 66 -21.84 -12.12 17.89
CA TRP A 66 -22.90 -11.22 17.43
C TRP A 66 -22.94 -11.18 15.90
N ARG A 67 -24.16 -11.19 15.35
CA ARG A 67 -24.45 -11.00 13.93
C ARG A 67 -25.73 -10.16 13.77
N PRO A 68 -25.86 -9.37 12.68
CA PRO A 68 -27.03 -8.53 12.47
C PRO A 68 -28.35 -9.30 12.32
N THR A 69 -28.31 -10.43 11.60
CA THR A 69 -29.46 -11.31 11.35
C THR A 69 -28.97 -12.73 11.02
N GLU A 70 -29.91 -13.68 10.98
CA GLU A 70 -29.64 -15.05 10.54
C GLU A 70 -29.10 -15.09 9.11
N GLY A 71 -28.09 -15.94 8.87
CA GLY A 71 -27.44 -16.08 7.56
C GLY A 71 -26.37 -15.04 7.23
N VAL A 72 -26.16 -14.03 8.09
CA VAL A 72 -25.03 -13.10 7.97
C VAL A 72 -23.91 -13.53 8.92
N ARG A 73 -22.65 -13.39 8.45
CA ARG A 73 -21.47 -13.66 9.26
C ARG A 73 -21.49 -12.86 10.57
N SER A 74 -21.08 -13.49 11.66
CA SER A 74 -20.76 -12.83 12.92
C SER A 74 -19.49 -11.99 12.79
N ILE A 75 -19.20 -11.17 13.80
CA ILE A 75 -17.94 -10.41 13.86
C ILE A 75 -16.73 -11.35 13.75
N GLY A 76 -16.72 -12.46 14.51
CA GLY A 76 -15.65 -13.45 14.44
C GLY A 76 -15.52 -14.12 13.08
N GLU A 77 -16.65 -14.49 12.46
CA GLU A 77 -16.69 -15.06 11.11
C GLU A 77 -16.16 -14.05 10.07
N LEU A 78 -16.51 -12.75 10.18
CA LEU A 78 -15.99 -11.69 9.31
C LEU A 78 -14.48 -11.49 9.45
N ILE A 79 -13.93 -11.52 10.67
CA ILE A 79 -12.48 -11.40 10.89
C ILE A 79 -11.75 -12.59 10.25
N GLY A 80 -12.29 -13.81 10.42
CA GLY A 80 -11.74 -15.01 9.81
C GLY A 80 -11.78 -14.96 8.28
N HIS A 81 -12.92 -14.55 7.71
CA HIS A 81 -13.13 -14.31 6.28
C HIS A 81 -12.14 -13.30 5.72
N VAL A 82 -11.95 -12.14 6.36
CA VAL A 82 -10.96 -11.14 5.90
C VAL A 82 -9.55 -11.72 5.90
N ALA A 83 -9.15 -12.41 6.97
CA ALA A 83 -7.81 -13.01 7.05
C ALA A 83 -7.57 -14.06 5.94
N GLY A 84 -8.56 -14.91 5.67
CA GLY A 84 -8.48 -15.92 4.63
C GLY A 84 -8.54 -15.33 3.20
N ALA A 85 -9.39 -14.33 2.97
CA ALA A 85 -9.46 -13.61 1.71
C ALA A 85 -8.14 -12.88 1.38
N GLN A 86 -7.50 -12.27 2.38
CA GLN A 86 -6.16 -11.70 2.21
C GLN A 86 -5.15 -12.73 1.72
N TYR A 87 -5.14 -13.91 2.33
CA TYR A 87 -4.27 -15.00 1.89
C TYR A 87 -4.53 -15.42 0.44
N LEU A 88 -5.80 -15.58 0.06
CA LEU A 88 -6.18 -15.91 -1.31
C LEU A 88 -5.69 -14.85 -2.31
N MET A 89 -6.02 -13.58 -2.07
CA MET A 89 -5.76 -12.50 -3.04
C MET A 89 -4.26 -12.14 -3.10
N CYS A 90 -3.56 -12.12 -1.98
CA CYS A 90 -2.12 -11.83 -1.98
C CYS A 90 -1.28 -13.00 -2.50
N ALA A 91 -1.75 -14.26 -2.37
CA ALA A 91 -1.11 -15.38 -3.06
C ALA A 91 -1.22 -15.24 -4.59
N ALA A 92 -2.40 -14.84 -5.07
CA ALA A 92 -2.61 -14.53 -6.49
C ALA A 92 -1.75 -13.34 -6.98
N ALA A 93 -1.38 -12.41 -6.09
CA ALA A 93 -0.48 -11.29 -6.36
C ALA A 93 1.02 -11.64 -6.29
N PHE A 94 1.35 -12.89 -5.95
CA PHE A 94 2.71 -13.43 -5.98
C PHE A 94 2.91 -14.53 -7.03
N GLY A 95 1.81 -15.11 -7.52
CA GLY A 95 1.87 -16.39 -8.23
C GLY A 95 2.13 -17.58 -7.28
N ASP A 96 1.87 -17.41 -5.98
CA ASP A 96 1.89 -18.50 -5.02
C ASP A 96 0.72 -19.46 -5.27
N PRO A 97 0.79 -20.72 -4.79
CA PRO A 97 -0.33 -21.65 -4.87
C PRO A 97 -1.62 -21.05 -4.28
N PRO A 98 -2.79 -21.28 -4.91
CA PRO A 98 -4.07 -20.76 -4.42
C PRO A 98 -4.34 -21.20 -2.97
N ARG A 99 -4.95 -20.30 -2.20
CA ARG A 99 -5.39 -20.56 -0.83
C ARG A 99 -6.90 -20.52 -0.77
N GLU A 100 -7.50 -21.42 0.01
CA GLU A 100 -8.94 -21.41 0.24
C GLU A 100 -9.31 -20.20 1.11
N GLU A 101 -10.32 -19.44 0.69
CA GLU A 101 -10.76 -18.22 1.37
C GLU A 101 -11.27 -18.52 2.79
N ASP A 102 -12.09 -19.54 2.94
CA ASP A 102 -12.72 -19.89 4.22
C ASP A 102 -11.80 -20.73 5.14
N ALA A 103 -10.54 -20.98 4.77
CA ALA A 103 -9.63 -21.82 5.56
C ALA A 103 -9.41 -21.29 6.98
N VAL A 104 -9.26 -19.96 7.14
CA VAL A 104 -9.10 -19.34 8.46
C VAL A 104 -10.42 -19.38 9.23
N GLU A 105 -11.52 -18.99 8.59
CA GLU A 105 -12.87 -18.98 9.18
C GLU A 105 -13.25 -20.36 9.76
N ARG A 106 -12.91 -21.45 9.05
CA ARG A 106 -13.19 -22.83 9.50
C ARG A 106 -12.28 -23.33 10.63
N SER A 107 -11.09 -22.76 10.80
CA SER A 107 -10.05 -23.32 11.69
C SER A 107 -9.77 -22.49 12.94
N ALA A 108 -10.00 -21.18 12.90
CA ALA A 108 -9.82 -20.28 14.04
C ALA A 108 -11.17 -19.94 14.67
N THR A 109 -11.41 -20.40 15.90
CA THR A 109 -12.71 -20.27 16.58
C THR A 109 -12.69 -19.39 17.83
N THR A 110 -11.53 -18.87 18.22
CA THR A 110 -11.39 -17.96 19.37
C THR A 110 -10.97 -16.58 18.90
N LYS A 111 -11.34 -15.54 19.66
CA LYS A 111 -10.88 -14.16 19.40
C LYS A 111 -9.37 -14.09 19.22
N ALA A 112 -8.62 -14.72 20.13
CA ALA A 112 -7.15 -14.71 20.08
C ALA A 112 -6.61 -15.35 18.80
N ALA A 113 -7.15 -16.50 18.37
CA ALA A 113 -6.71 -17.17 17.15
C ALA A 113 -7.08 -16.37 15.89
N LEU A 114 -8.26 -15.73 15.87
CA LEU A 114 -8.71 -14.90 14.77
C LEU A 114 -7.87 -13.64 14.61
N VAL A 115 -7.57 -12.92 15.72
CA VAL A 115 -6.70 -11.74 15.71
C VAL A 115 -5.29 -12.11 15.24
N GLU A 116 -4.75 -13.23 15.71
CA GLU A 116 -3.43 -13.71 15.29
C GLU A 116 -3.42 -14.06 13.79
N ALA A 117 -4.45 -14.76 13.30
CA ALA A 117 -4.56 -15.10 11.89
C ALA A 117 -4.67 -13.86 11.00
N LEU A 118 -5.43 -12.85 11.41
CA LEU A 118 -5.55 -11.56 10.71
C LEU A 118 -4.21 -10.81 10.63
N LYS A 119 -3.43 -10.80 11.72
CA LYS A 119 -2.09 -10.19 11.71
C LYS A 119 -1.13 -10.96 10.81
N ALA A 120 -1.18 -12.29 10.86
CA ALA A 120 -0.35 -13.14 10.01
C ALA A 120 -0.68 -12.97 8.51
N SER A 121 -1.96 -12.90 8.14
CA SER A 121 -2.38 -12.62 6.77
C SER A 121 -1.98 -11.21 6.33
N THR A 122 -1.98 -10.25 7.25
CA THR A 122 -1.53 -8.88 7.01
C THR A 122 -0.05 -8.82 6.70
N GLU A 123 0.80 -9.45 7.51
CA GLU A 123 2.24 -9.51 7.22
C GLU A 123 2.53 -10.28 5.92
N TYR A 124 1.74 -11.32 5.63
CA TYR A 124 1.83 -12.03 4.36
C TYR A 124 1.56 -11.09 3.16
N CYS A 125 0.47 -10.33 3.21
CA CYS A 125 0.12 -9.35 2.17
C CYS A 125 1.10 -8.18 2.09
N ALA A 126 1.65 -7.72 3.21
CA ALA A 126 2.58 -6.60 3.23
C ALA A 126 3.80 -6.85 2.31
N ARG A 127 4.26 -8.10 2.20
CA ARG A 127 5.31 -8.46 1.24
C ARG A 127 4.85 -8.27 -0.21
N ALA A 128 3.58 -8.53 -0.52
CA ALA A 128 3.03 -8.44 -1.88
C ALA A 128 2.91 -6.99 -2.33
N TYR A 129 2.51 -6.09 -1.42
CA TYR A 129 2.43 -4.65 -1.66
C TYR A 129 3.81 -3.98 -1.78
N ARG A 130 4.88 -4.56 -1.21
CA ARG A 130 6.26 -4.09 -1.35
C ARG A 130 6.93 -4.48 -2.68
N GLN A 131 6.23 -5.20 -3.56
CA GLN A 131 6.75 -5.56 -4.88
C GLN A 131 6.94 -4.33 -5.76
N SER A 132 7.80 -4.45 -6.77
CA SER A 132 8.00 -3.37 -7.73
C SER A 132 6.83 -3.21 -8.67
N ASP A 133 6.65 -1.99 -9.18
CA ASP A 133 5.63 -1.71 -10.20
C ASP A 133 5.78 -2.59 -11.46
N GLU A 134 7.01 -2.99 -11.79
CA GLU A 134 7.27 -3.92 -12.90
C GLU A 134 6.85 -5.35 -12.56
N ALA A 135 7.17 -5.83 -11.36
CA ALA A 135 6.79 -7.19 -10.93
C ALA A 135 5.28 -7.37 -10.90
N LEU A 136 4.54 -6.34 -10.47
CA LEU A 136 3.09 -6.36 -10.38
C LEU A 136 2.36 -6.44 -11.73
N ARG A 137 3.09 -6.39 -12.86
CA ARG A 137 2.57 -6.68 -14.21
C ARG A 137 2.38 -8.17 -14.47
N GLY A 138 2.88 -9.05 -13.60
CA GLY A 138 2.65 -10.49 -13.69
C GLY A 138 1.17 -10.82 -13.85
N GLU A 139 0.86 -11.80 -14.69
CA GLU A 139 -0.52 -12.21 -14.96
C GLU A 139 -1.05 -13.09 -13.82
N THR A 140 -2.36 -13.01 -13.58
CA THR A 140 -3.08 -13.87 -12.64
C THR A 140 -4.52 -14.08 -13.10
N GLU A 141 -5.16 -15.11 -12.57
CA GLU A 141 -6.59 -15.33 -12.71
C GLU A 141 -7.21 -15.42 -11.32
N LEU A 142 -8.11 -14.48 -11.02
CA LEU A 142 -8.75 -14.38 -9.71
C LEU A 142 -10.26 -14.26 -9.94
N PHE A 143 -11.04 -15.14 -9.29
CA PHE A 143 -12.50 -15.22 -9.46
C PHE A 143 -12.95 -15.42 -10.92
N GLY A 144 -12.19 -16.20 -11.69
CA GLY A 144 -12.44 -16.45 -13.11
C GLY A 144 -12.19 -15.23 -14.02
N GLN A 145 -11.60 -14.17 -13.48
CA GLN A 145 -11.20 -12.98 -14.23
C GLN A 145 -9.69 -12.97 -14.41
N LYS A 146 -9.23 -12.82 -15.65
CA LYS A 146 -7.81 -12.57 -15.94
C LYS A 146 -7.46 -11.14 -15.58
N GLY A 147 -6.30 -10.95 -14.97
CA GLY A 147 -5.79 -9.65 -14.59
C GLY A 147 -4.29 -9.70 -14.33
N THR A 148 -3.78 -8.63 -13.72
CA THR A 148 -2.40 -8.55 -13.25
C THR A 148 -2.33 -8.73 -11.74
N TRP A 149 -1.14 -8.91 -11.18
CA TRP A 149 -0.96 -8.93 -9.73
C TRP A 149 -1.40 -7.60 -9.09
N TYR A 150 -1.28 -6.49 -9.81
CA TYR A 150 -1.92 -5.22 -9.46
C TYR A 150 -3.43 -5.35 -9.21
N TYR A 151 -4.15 -6.07 -10.09
CA TYR A 151 -5.58 -6.28 -9.93
C TYR A 151 -5.87 -7.07 -8.64
N ALA A 152 -5.10 -8.12 -8.35
CA ALA A 152 -5.26 -8.89 -7.12
C ALA A 152 -5.04 -8.04 -5.85
N LEU A 153 -4.01 -7.18 -5.85
CA LEU A 153 -3.76 -6.23 -4.74
C LEU A 153 -4.87 -5.17 -4.61
N GLY A 154 -5.38 -4.67 -5.73
CA GLY A 154 -6.52 -3.73 -5.74
C GLY A 154 -7.78 -4.38 -5.17
N MET A 155 -8.09 -5.61 -5.59
CA MET A 155 -9.22 -6.38 -5.08
C MET A 155 -9.12 -6.61 -3.57
N ASN A 156 -7.93 -6.92 -3.06
CA ASN A 156 -7.69 -7.07 -1.63
C ASN A 156 -7.93 -5.76 -0.85
N ALA A 157 -7.46 -4.62 -1.36
CA ALA A 157 -7.70 -3.32 -0.74
C ALA A 157 -9.19 -2.96 -0.71
N THR A 158 -9.90 -3.17 -1.83
CA THR A 158 -11.34 -2.92 -1.93
C THR A 158 -12.14 -3.85 -1.02
N HIS A 159 -11.82 -5.15 -1.00
CA HIS A 159 -12.49 -6.14 -0.17
C HIS A 159 -12.40 -5.84 1.32
N ASN A 160 -11.22 -5.43 1.79
CA ASN A 160 -11.06 -4.98 3.18
C ASN A 160 -11.91 -3.74 3.47
N GLY A 161 -11.98 -2.77 2.55
CA GLY A 161 -12.84 -1.60 2.69
C GLY A 161 -14.33 -1.96 2.82
N GLU A 162 -14.82 -2.89 2.00
CA GLU A 162 -16.20 -3.38 2.05
C GLU A 162 -16.51 -4.06 3.40
N HIS A 163 -15.61 -4.91 3.89
CA HIS A 163 -15.83 -5.64 5.13
C HIS A 163 -15.55 -4.84 6.40
N TYR A 164 -14.71 -3.81 6.35
CA TYR A 164 -14.68 -2.81 7.41
C TYR A 164 -16.06 -2.16 7.59
N GLY A 165 -16.80 -1.93 6.51
CA GLY A 165 -18.18 -1.45 6.58
C GLY A 165 -19.20 -2.45 7.12
N ASN A 166 -18.84 -3.73 7.31
CA ASN A 166 -19.71 -4.76 7.90
C ASN A 166 -19.44 -5.00 9.39
N LEU A 167 -18.27 -4.56 9.87
CA LEU A 167 -17.83 -4.65 11.26
C LEU A 167 -18.35 -3.46 12.07
#